data_AF-A0A3A6RP57-F1
#
_entry.id   AF-A0A3A6RP57-F1
#
_cell.length_a   1.000
_cell.length_b   1.000
_cell.length_c   1.000
_cell.angle_alpha   90.00
_cell.angle_beta   90.00
_cell.angle_gamma   90.00
#
_symmetry.space_group_name_H-M   'P 1'
#
loop_
_entity.id
_entity.type
_entity.pdbx_description
1 polymer ?
#
loop_
_entity_poly.entity_id
_entity_poly.type
_entity_poly.pdbx_seq_one_letter_code
_entity_poly.pdbx_strand_id
1 'polypeptide(L)'
;MSASLEFARLRVRPRGLLLCLLMLIGQPAIAEVYTYIDAEGNRVYTDQPRRNAKKVDIAPSNQMNSAPRKSSQASSAKPRPGPLFRYQLLRILAPEPDSTVRDVQGNLIVTVTNDPQLQQGHRYRLLLDGSAHGEFGRSPVFSLTNIDRGTHQLSIEIVDEFGRVAERTPNQPFHMMRISLSQKRQAQPCKTEEYGVRLECPIKDKPPEEESSILPFL
;
A
#
# COMPACT_ATOMS: atom_id res chain seq x y z
N MET A 1 70.76 -28.29 -50.88
CA MET A 1 69.73 -28.45 -49.82
C MET A 1 70.37 -28.03 -48.52
N SER A 2 70.25 -26.74 -48.18
CA SER A 2 69.31 -26.20 -47.19
C SER A 2 69.92 -26.30 -45.79
N ALA A 3 70.09 -25.27 -44.97
CA ALA A 3 69.86 -23.83 -45.06
C ALA A 3 70.79 -23.21 -44.01
N SER A 4 71.61 -22.24 -44.38
CA SER A 4 72.48 -21.54 -43.42
C SER A 4 71.74 -20.32 -42.89
N LEU A 5 71.22 -20.41 -41.67
CA LEU A 5 70.71 -19.25 -40.92
C LEU A 5 71.91 -18.47 -40.36
N GLU A 6 72.22 -17.34 -40.99
CA GLU A 6 73.18 -16.37 -40.46
C GLU A 6 72.66 -15.74 -39.16
N PHE A 7 73.49 -15.82 -38.13
CA PHE A 7 73.30 -15.13 -36.86
C PHE A 7 73.42 -13.62 -37.06
N ALA A 8 72.28 -12.92 -37.07
CA ALA A 8 72.24 -11.48 -36.88
C ALA A 8 72.84 -11.16 -35.49
N ARG A 9 74.04 -10.56 -35.47
CA ARG A 9 74.65 -10.03 -34.24
C ARG A 9 73.76 -8.90 -33.71
N LEU A 10 72.91 -9.23 -32.74
CA LEU A 10 72.18 -8.26 -31.94
C LEU A 10 73.20 -7.38 -31.20
N ARG A 11 73.32 -6.12 -31.60
CA ARG A 11 74.09 -5.12 -30.86
C ARG A 11 73.28 -4.75 -29.61
N VAL A 12 73.40 -5.57 -28.57
CA VAL A 12 72.71 -5.37 -27.30
C VAL A 12 73.22 -4.05 -26.69
N ARG A 13 72.37 -3.02 -26.68
CA ARG A 13 72.67 -1.76 -25.97
C ARG A 13 72.89 -2.07 -24.48
N PRO A 14 73.82 -1.42 -23.78
CA PRO A 14 74.13 -1.72 -22.37
C PRO A 14 72.90 -1.59 -21.44
N ARG A 15 71.93 -0.74 -21.82
CA ARG A 15 70.62 -0.64 -21.15
C ARG A 15 69.70 -1.85 -21.37
N GLY A 16 69.77 -2.50 -22.53
CA GLY A 16 69.02 -3.74 -22.82
C GLY A 16 69.63 -4.96 -22.15
N LEU A 17 70.96 -5.01 -22.02
CA LEU A 17 71.65 -6.03 -21.23
C LEU A 17 71.29 -5.91 -19.74
N LEU A 18 71.25 -4.67 -19.21
CA LEU A 18 70.85 -4.40 -17.84
C LEU A 18 69.39 -4.82 -17.57
N LEU A 19 68.48 -4.58 -18.53
CA LEU A 19 67.07 -4.96 -18.40
C LEU A 19 66.87 -6.49 -18.44
N CYS A 20 67.60 -7.20 -19.30
CA CYS A 20 67.60 -8.67 -19.33
C CYS A 20 68.22 -9.26 -18.06
N LEU A 21 69.28 -8.65 -17.51
CA LEU A 21 69.87 -9.07 -16.24
C LEU A 21 68.89 -8.87 -15.08
N LEU A 22 68.11 -7.77 -15.08
CA LEU A 22 67.11 -7.47 -14.04
C LEU A 22 65.93 -8.45 -14.05
N MET A 23 65.53 -8.95 -15.23
CA MET A 23 64.48 -9.95 -15.38
C MET A 23 64.88 -11.36 -14.90
N LEU A 24 66.18 -11.66 -14.82
CA LEU A 24 66.68 -12.97 -14.39
C LEU A 24 66.66 -13.16 -12.86
N ILE A 25 66.55 -12.08 -12.09
CA ILE A 25 66.63 -12.08 -10.61
C ILE A 25 65.25 -12.37 -9.97
N GLY A 26 64.17 -12.35 -10.76
CA GLY A 26 62.80 -12.53 -10.28
C GLY A 26 62.32 -13.99 -10.22
N GLN A 27 63.18 -14.95 -9.86
CA GLN A 27 62.68 -16.32 -9.67
C GLN A 27 61.82 -16.41 -8.40
N PRO A 28 60.62 -16.99 -8.46
CA PRO A 28 59.79 -17.18 -7.27
C PRO A 28 60.47 -18.20 -6.35
N ALA A 29 60.82 -17.78 -5.15
CA ALA A 29 61.31 -18.68 -4.12
C ALA A 29 60.16 -19.60 -3.67
N ILE A 30 60.23 -20.88 -4.01
CA ILE A 30 59.30 -21.90 -3.49
C ILE A 30 59.76 -22.22 -2.06
N ALA A 31 59.03 -21.73 -1.06
CA ALA A 31 59.29 -22.04 0.34
C ALA A 31 58.73 -23.43 0.66
N GLU A 32 59.61 -24.37 0.98
CA GLU A 32 59.24 -25.75 1.34
C GLU A 32 59.37 -25.91 2.86
N VAL A 33 58.28 -26.30 3.52
CA VAL A 33 58.24 -26.44 4.99
C VAL A 33 58.55 -27.88 5.38
N TYR A 34 59.48 -28.07 6.32
CA TYR A 34 59.91 -29.38 6.81
C TYR A 34 59.54 -29.56 8.28
N THR A 35 59.21 -30.79 8.70
CA THR A 35 58.91 -31.11 10.11
C THR A 35 59.79 -32.24 10.63
N TYR A 36 60.19 -32.14 11.90
CA TYR A 36 60.87 -33.22 12.63
C TYR A 36 60.47 -33.21 14.12
N ILE A 37 60.78 -34.30 14.81
CA ILE A 37 60.59 -34.42 16.27
C ILE A 37 61.96 -34.18 16.93
N ASP A 38 62.03 -33.25 17.88
CA ASP A 38 63.25 -32.98 18.64
C ASP A 38 63.50 -34.05 19.74
N ALA A 39 64.63 -33.93 20.43
CA ALA A 39 65.03 -34.90 21.46
C ALA A 39 64.11 -34.88 22.70
N GLU A 40 63.34 -33.81 22.89
CA GLU A 40 62.34 -33.69 23.95
C GLU A 40 60.95 -34.19 23.53
N GLY A 41 60.81 -34.70 22.29
CA GLY A 41 59.58 -35.28 21.77
C GLY A 41 58.61 -34.28 21.13
N ASN A 42 59.00 -33.02 20.96
CA ASN A 42 58.15 -31.97 20.40
C ASN A 42 58.30 -31.88 18.88
N ARG A 43 57.18 -31.60 18.20
CA ARG A 43 57.15 -31.44 16.74
C ARG A 43 57.50 -30.01 16.35
N VAL A 44 58.62 -29.86 15.66
CA VAL A 44 59.13 -28.56 15.21
C VAL A 44 59.01 -28.45 13.68
N TYR A 45 58.64 -27.27 13.20
CA TYR A 45 58.57 -26.92 11.78
C TYR A 45 59.72 -25.97 11.43
N THR A 46 60.41 -26.21 10.31
CA THR A 46 61.59 -25.46 9.87
C THR A 46 61.60 -25.30 8.35
N ASP A 47 62.06 -24.14 7.89
CA ASP A 47 62.23 -23.83 6.46
C ASP A 47 63.60 -24.31 5.91
N GLN A 48 64.46 -24.85 6.77
CA GLN A 48 65.78 -25.41 6.40
C GLN A 48 65.82 -26.93 6.53
N PRO A 49 66.32 -27.66 5.50
CA PRO A 49 66.40 -29.11 5.54
C PRO A 49 67.47 -29.58 6.54
N ARG A 50 67.08 -30.43 7.50
CA ARG A 50 67.97 -31.11 8.45
C ARG A 50 67.90 -32.63 8.27
N ARG A 51 68.91 -33.37 8.74
CA ARG A 51 68.87 -34.84 8.76
C ARG A 51 67.66 -35.30 9.60
N ASN A 52 66.82 -36.15 9.01
CA ASN A 52 65.54 -36.68 9.54
C ASN A 52 64.31 -35.76 9.47
N ALA A 53 64.36 -34.64 8.73
CA ALA A 53 63.18 -33.83 8.49
C ALA A 53 62.35 -34.36 7.31
N LYS A 54 61.04 -34.49 7.49
CA LYS A 54 60.11 -34.88 6.42
C LYS A 54 59.46 -33.64 5.81
N LYS A 55 59.40 -33.58 4.48
CA LYS A 55 58.74 -32.50 3.74
C LYS A 55 57.24 -32.55 4.01
N VAL A 56 56.66 -31.40 4.35
CA VAL A 56 55.21 -31.26 4.59
C VAL A 56 54.58 -30.66 3.35
N ASP A 57 53.63 -31.37 2.75
CA ASP A 57 52.83 -30.87 1.64
C ASP A 57 51.65 -30.07 2.20
N ILE A 58 51.61 -28.76 1.92
CA ILE A 58 50.59 -27.86 2.45
C ILE A 58 49.46 -27.78 1.42
N ALA A 59 48.27 -28.24 1.80
CA ALA A 59 47.09 -28.13 0.96
C ALA A 59 46.73 -26.65 0.71
N PRO A 60 46.24 -26.31 -0.50
CA PRO A 60 45.84 -24.94 -0.82
C PRO A 60 44.74 -24.45 0.14
N SER A 61 44.87 -23.20 0.57
CA SER A 61 43.95 -22.57 1.54
C SER A 61 42.52 -22.52 1.01
N ASN A 62 41.54 -22.86 1.86
CA ASN A 62 40.12 -22.77 1.54
C ASN A 62 39.73 -21.32 1.22
N GLN A 63 39.50 -21.01 -0.05
CA GLN A 63 38.96 -19.73 -0.49
C GLN A 63 37.44 -19.83 -0.63
N MET A 64 36.72 -19.02 0.14
CA MET A 64 35.27 -18.87 0.01
C MET A 64 34.98 -17.82 -1.08
N ASN A 65 34.39 -18.23 -2.21
CA ASN A 65 33.95 -17.29 -3.23
C ASN A 65 32.78 -16.45 -2.69
N SER A 66 32.99 -15.13 -2.58
CA SER A 66 31.92 -14.18 -2.26
C SER A 66 30.86 -14.23 -3.37
N ALA A 67 29.61 -14.53 -3.01
CA ALA A 67 28.49 -14.38 -3.92
C ALA A 67 28.41 -12.92 -4.44
N PRO A 68 27.99 -12.69 -5.70
CA PRO A 68 27.82 -11.34 -6.21
C PRO A 68 26.76 -10.62 -5.37
N ARG A 69 27.16 -9.51 -4.75
CA ARG A 69 26.26 -8.63 -4.02
C ARG A 69 25.21 -8.14 -5.01
N LYS A 70 23.96 -8.61 -4.88
CA LYS A 70 22.83 -7.97 -5.57
C LYS A 70 22.88 -6.50 -5.19
N SER A 71 23.00 -5.60 -6.17
CA SER A 71 22.86 -4.18 -5.89
C SER A 71 21.50 -3.99 -5.24
N SER A 72 21.48 -3.48 -4.02
CA SER A 72 20.25 -3.00 -3.43
C SER A 72 19.78 -1.88 -4.36
N GLN A 73 18.75 -2.14 -5.18
CA GLN A 73 18.01 -1.06 -5.80
C GLN A 73 17.62 -0.13 -4.65
N ALA A 74 18.11 1.10 -4.70
CA ALA A 74 17.70 2.12 -3.75
C ALA A 74 16.17 2.12 -3.77
N SER A 75 15.57 1.72 -2.65
CA SER A 75 14.13 1.87 -2.46
C SER A 75 13.85 3.33 -2.75
N SER A 76 13.04 3.63 -3.79
CA SER A 76 12.67 5.01 -4.05
C SER A 76 12.02 5.49 -2.76
N ALA A 77 12.65 6.49 -2.13
CA ALA A 77 12.12 7.05 -0.91
C ALA A 77 10.69 7.51 -1.21
N LYS A 78 9.70 6.98 -0.48
CA LYS A 78 8.32 7.43 -0.63
C LYS A 78 8.33 8.96 -0.50
N PRO A 79 7.66 9.69 -1.42
CA PRO A 79 7.59 11.14 -1.36
C PRO A 79 7.19 11.56 0.05
N ARG A 80 8.03 12.38 0.69
CA ARG A 80 7.70 12.91 2.01
C ARG A 80 6.59 13.94 1.83
N PRO A 81 5.49 13.88 2.61
CA PRO A 81 4.42 14.86 2.49
C PRO A 81 4.97 16.27 2.72
N GLY A 82 4.68 17.16 1.79
CA GLY A 82 4.94 18.59 1.96
C GLY A 82 4.02 19.24 3.01
N PRO A 83 4.10 20.57 3.15
CA PRO A 83 3.15 21.35 3.94
C PRO A 83 1.70 21.05 3.53
N LEU A 84 0.80 21.05 4.51
CA LEU A 84 -0.63 20.82 4.27
C LEU A 84 -1.24 22.06 3.61
N PHE A 85 -1.91 21.87 2.47
CA PHE A 85 -2.66 22.95 1.83
C PHE A 85 -3.85 23.36 2.70
N ARG A 86 -4.15 24.66 2.78
CA ARG A 86 -5.24 25.22 3.58
C ARG A 86 -6.34 25.75 2.69
N TYR A 87 -7.57 25.38 3.00
CA TYR A 87 -8.75 25.97 2.39
C TYR A 87 -9.23 27.13 3.26
N GLN A 88 -9.78 28.16 2.62
CA GLN A 88 -10.34 29.34 3.28
C GLN A 88 -11.80 29.10 3.65
N LEU A 89 -12.50 28.31 2.82
CA LEU A 89 -13.89 27.94 3.02
C LEU A 89 -14.11 26.46 2.71
N LEU A 90 -14.89 25.81 3.57
CA LEU A 90 -15.55 24.56 3.29
C LEU A 90 -16.92 24.59 3.96
N ARG A 91 -18.00 24.41 3.20
CA ARG A 91 -19.37 24.50 3.71
C ARG A 91 -20.33 23.56 3.00
N ILE A 92 -21.27 23.00 3.76
CA ILE A 92 -22.42 22.28 3.23
C ILE A 92 -23.48 23.29 2.79
N LEU A 93 -23.88 23.25 1.52
CA LEU A 93 -24.93 24.09 0.93
C LEU A 93 -26.31 23.47 1.10
N ALA A 94 -26.40 22.16 0.90
CA ALA A 94 -27.64 21.39 1.05
C ALA A 94 -27.31 20.06 1.74
N PRO A 95 -28.13 19.56 2.67
CA PRO A 95 -29.28 20.24 3.28
C PRO A 95 -28.87 21.52 4.04
N GLU A 96 -29.82 22.40 4.38
CA GLU A 96 -29.57 23.55 5.26
C GLU A 96 -29.42 23.08 6.73
N PRO A 97 -28.75 23.85 7.61
CA PRO A 97 -28.69 23.54 9.04
C PRO A 97 -30.09 23.41 9.64
N ASP A 98 -30.30 22.35 10.43
CA ASP A 98 -31.56 22.03 11.11
C ASP A 98 -32.77 21.82 10.16
N SER A 99 -32.52 21.63 8.86
CA SER A 99 -33.60 21.40 7.90
C SER A 99 -34.17 19.98 8.02
N THR A 100 -35.44 19.85 7.65
CA THR A 100 -36.16 18.58 7.63
C THR A 100 -36.23 18.04 6.22
N VAL A 101 -35.67 16.85 6.01
CA VAL A 101 -35.73 16.12 4.75
C VAL A 101 -36.78 15.02 4.87
N ARG A 102 -37.78 15.04 3.99
CA ARG A 102 -38.86 14.04 3.94
C ARG A 102 -38.65 13.12 2.75
N ASP A 103 -38.24 11.89 3.02
CA ASP A 103 -38.09 10.87 2.00
C ASP A 103 -38.46 9.49 2.57
N VAL A 104 -39.23 8.69 1.83
CA VAL A 104 -39.73 7.39 2.30
C VAL A 104 -38.60 6.36 2.41
N GLN A 105 -37.65 6.41 1.48
CA GLN A 105 -36.51 5.51 1.39
C GLN A 105 -35.29 6.04 2.14
N GLY A 106 -35.36 7.26 2.68
CA GLY A 106 -34.24 7.91 3.36
C GLY A 106 -33.17 8.38 2.38
N ASN A 107 -33.56 8.81 1.18
CA ASN A 107 -32.64 9.40 0.23
C ASN A 107 -32.28 10.83 0.62
N LEU A 108 -31.01 11.19 0.47
CA LEU A 108 -30.49 12.52 0.78
C LEU A 108 -29.42 12.92 -0.23
N ILE A 109 -29.52 14.13 -0.77
CA ILE A 109 -28.45 14.73 -1.57
C ILE A 109 -27.76 15.78 -0.72
N VAL A 110 -26.44 15.64 -0.58
CA VAL A 110 -25.59 16.61 0.10
C VAL A 110 -24.76 17.35 -0.94
N THR A 111 -24.83 18.67 -0.93
CA THR A 111 -24.05 19.55 -1.81
C THR A 111 -23.11 20.39 -0.99
N VAL A 112 -21.86 20.50 -1.45
CA VAL A 112 -20.76 21.14 -0.73
C VAL A 112 -20.14 22.22 -1.61
N THR A 113 -19.58 23.23 -0.98
CA THR A 113 -18.73 24.21 -1.65
C THR A 113 -17.45 24.44 -0.87
N ASN A 114 -16.39 24.83 -1.57
CA ASN A 114 -15.09 25.11 -0.99
C ASN A 114 -14.37 26.23 -1.76
N ASP A 115 -13.47 26.93 -1.08
CA ASP A 115 -12.63 27.97 -1.67
C ASP A 115 -11.21 27.87 -1.08
N PRO A 116 -10.14 27.83 -1.89
CA PRO A 116 -10.09 27.78 -3.37
C PRO A 116 -10.57 26.43 -3.94
N GLN A 117 -10.63 26.31 -5.27
CA GLN A 117 -11.01 25.05 -5.94
C GLN A 117 -10.25 23.84 -5.38
N LEU A 118 -10.91 22.68 -5.37
CA LEU A 118 -10.35 21.44 -4.85
C LEU A 118 -9.01 21.11 -5.54
N GLN A 119 -7.93 21.15 -4.75
CA GLN A 119 -6.57 20.83 -5.20
C GLN A 119 -6.49 19.45 -5.85
N GLN A 120 -5.52 19.29 -6.75
CA GLN A 120 -5.24 17.98 -7.33
C GLN A 120 -4.77 17.01 -6.25
N GLY A 121 -5.17 15.73 -6.36
CA GLY A 121 -4.89 14.70 -5.36
C GLY A 121 -5.81 14.73 -4.14
N HIS A 122 -6.49 15.85 -3.86
CA HIS A 122 -7.42 15.97 -2.75
C HIS A 122 -8.78 15.36 -3.08
N ARG A 123 -9.45 14.85 -2.05
CA ARG A 123 -10.77 14.23 -2.14
C ARG A 123 -11.64 14.64 -0.97
N TYR A 124 -12.94 14.71 -1.19
CA TYR A 124 -13.92 14.85 -0.15
C TYR A 124 -14.22 13.51 0.52
N ARG A 125 -14.48 13.57 1.82
CA ARG A 125 -15.07 12.51 2.62
C ARG A 125 -16.30 13.05 3.34
N LEU A 126 -17.44 12.41 3.14
CA LEU A 126 -18.64 12.69 3.89
C LEU A 126 -18.68 11.86 5.16
N LEU A 127 -19.07 12.48 6.26
CA LEU A 127 -19.34 11.81 7.52
C LEU A 127 -20.78 12.04 7.95
N LEU A 128 -21.44 10.96 8.32
CA LEU A 128 -22.76 10.92 8.92
C LEU A 128 -22.60 10.41 10.35
N ASP A 129 -23.01 11.21 11.33
CA ASP A 129 -22.90 10.88 12.76
C ASP A 129 -21.47 10.49 13.17
N GLY A 130 -20.49 11.15 12.56
CA GLY A 130 -19.06 10.92 12.78
C GLY A 130 -18.47 9.71 12.04
N SER A 131 -19.30 8.89 11.38
CA SER A 131 -18.86 7.75 10.58
C SER A 131 -18.71 8.12 9.11
N ALA A 132 -17.62 7.72 8.48
CA ALA A 132 -17.43 7.93 7.06
C ALA A 132 -18.52 7.21 6.25
N HIS A 133 -19.15 7.91 5.32
CA HIS A 133 -20.23 7.36 4.50
C HIS A 133 -19.89 7.52 3.02
N GLY A 134 -19.95 6.41 2.27
CA GLY A 134 -19.55 6.37 0.87
C GLY A 134 -18.03 6.39 0.66
N GLU A 135 -17.64 6.50 -0.61
CA GLU A 135 -16.23 6.54 -1.02
C GLU A 135 -15.69 7.97 -1.09
N PHE A 136 -14.36 8.08 -1.01
CA PHE A 136 -13.66 9.35 -1.24
C PHE A 136 -13.82 9.79 -2.70
N GLY A 137 -14.39 10.97 -2.91
CA GLY A 137 -14.69 11.49 -4.25
C GLY A 137 -14.17 12.91 -4.48
N ARG A 138 -14.06 13.31 -5.74
CA ARG A 138 -13.81 14.72 -6.11
C ARG A 138 -15.10 15.51 -6.36
N SER A 139 -16.23 14.80 -6.48
CA SER A 139 -17.54 15.42 -6.64
C SER A 139 -17.91 16.20 -5.37
N PRO A 140 -18.36 17.46 -5.48
CA PRO A 140 -18.91 18.20 -4.35
C PRO A 140 -20.36 17.79 -4.02
N VAL A 141 -20.92 16.80 -4.71
CA VAL A 141 -22.27 16.28 -4.51
C VAL A 141 -22.20 14.81 -4.11
N PHE A 142 -22.91 14.47 -3.03
CA PHE A 142 -23.02 13.12 -2.47
C PHE A 142 -24.48 12.69 -2.45
N SER A 143 -24.73 11.45 -2.84
CA SER A 143 -26.05 10.83 -2.74
C SER A 143 -26.00 9.74 -1.70
N LEU A 144 -26.82 9.88 -0.66
CA LEU A 144 -26.99 8.90 0.40
C LEU A 144 -28.37 8.25 0.24
N THR A 145 -28.47 6.99 0.64
CA THR A 145 -29.71 6.23 0.62
C THR A 145 -29.87 5.48 1.94
N ASN A 146 -31.12 5.13 2.26
CA ASN A 146 -31.45 4.38 3.47
C ASN A 146 -30.94 5.02 4.77
N ILE A 147 -31.00 6.35 4.85
CA ILE A 147 -30.79 7.06 6.10
C ILE A 147 -31.99 6.82 7.01
N ASP A 148 -31.73 6.52 8.28
CA ASP A 148 -32.78 6.28 9.25
C ASP A 148 -33.55 7.56 9.57
N ARG A 149 -34.74 7.40 10.15
CA ARG A 149 -35.53 8.55 10.61
C ARG A 149 -34.91 9.12 11.89
N GLY A 150 -34.96 10.43 12.06
CA GLY A 150 -34.47 11.09 13.27
C GLY A 150 -33.53 12.25 12.96
N THR A 151 -32.80 12.68 13.98
CA THR A 151 -31.80 13.75 13.86
C THR A 151 -30.43 13.14 13.61
N HIS A 152 -29.76 13.65 12.59
CA HIS A 152 -28.43 13.22 12.18
C HIS A 152 -27.50 14.42 12.05
N GLN A 153 -26.19 14.16 12.09
CA GLN A 153 -25.15 15.16 11.98
C GLN A 153 -24.32 14.91 10.72
N LEU A 154 -24.23 15.91 9.85
CA LEU A 154 -23.37 15.88 8.66
C LEU A 154 -22.09 16.65 8.90
N SER A 155 -20.97 16.09 8.44
CA SER A 155 -19.75 16.87 8.24
C SER A 155 -19.04 16.42 6.98
N ILE A 156 -18.24 17.31 6.41
CA ILE A 156 -17.40 17.03 5.24
C ILE A 156 -15.96 17.32 5.60
N GLU A 157 -15.08 16.44 5.16
CA GLU A 157 -13.64 16.62 5.24
C GLU A 157 -13.05 16.67 3.84
N ILE A 158 -12.06 17.53 3.63
CA ILE A 158 -11.15 17.42 2.49
C ILE A 158 -9.91 16.68 2.98
N VAL A 159 -9.57 15.59 2.30
CA VAL A 159 -8.43 14.72 2.62
C VAL A 159 -7.42 14.80 1.49
N ASP A 160 -6.14 14.94 1.84
CA ASP A 160 -5.04 14.97 0.87
C ASP A 160 -4.66 13.56 0.36
N GLU A 161 -3.74 13.51 -0.60
CA GLU A 161 -3.24 12.26 -1.19
C GLU A 161 -2.52 11.34 -0.19
N PHE A 162 -2.10 11.89 0.96
CA PHE A 162 -1.43 11.16 2.05
C PHE A 162 -2.41 10.76 3.17
N GLY A 163 -3.71 11.03 3.02
CA GLY A 163 -4.74 10.70 4.00
C GLY A 163 -4.89 11.70 5.15
N ARG A 164 -4.23 12.86 5.08
CA ARG A 164 -4.34 13.93 6.09
C ARG A 164 -5.56 14.80 5.82
N VAL A 165 -6.30 15.16 6.87
CA VAL A 165 -7.44 16.07 6.76
C VAL A 165 -6.92 17.50 6.59
N ALA A 166 -7.15 18.08 5.40
CA ALA A 166 -6.77 19.44 5.05
C ALA A 166 -7.73 20.47 5.66
N GLU A 167 -9.03 20.18 5.62
CA GLU A 167 -10.09 21.05 6.13
C GLU A 167 -11.32 20.23 6.52
N ARG A 168 -12.12 20.72 7.48
CA ARG A 168 -13.33 20.04 7.97
C ARG A 168 -14.44 21.03 8.29
N THR A 169 -15.67 20.73 7.86
CA THR A 169 -16.83 21.52 8.26
C THR A 169 -17.21 21.27 9.72
N PRO A 170 -17.85 22.24 10.39
CA PRO A 170 -18.62 21.95 11.60
C PRO A 170 -19.66 20.85 11.35
N ASN A 171 -20.09 20.19 12.43
CA ASN A 171 -21.21 19.27 12.38
C ASN A 171 -22.50 20.06 12.14
N GLN A 172 -23.20 19.73 11.07
CA GLN A 172 -24.45 20.35 10.69
C GLN A 172 -25.62 19.39 10.92
N PRO A 173 -26.54 19.71 11.84
CA PRO A 173 -27.71 18.87 12.09
C PRO A 173 -28.68 18.90 10.90
N PHE A 174 -29.36 17.79 10.66
CA PHE A 174 -30.56 17.72 9.83
C PHE A 174 -31.51 16.65 10.39
N HIS A 175 -32.79 16.74 9.99
CA HIS A 175 -33.83 15.81 10.44
C HIS A 175 -34.37 14.99 9.27
N MET A 176 -34.22 13.68 9.33
CA MET A 176 -34.80 12.75 8.36
C MET A 176 -36.18 12.28 8.82
N MET A 177 -37.18 12.48 7.98
CA MET A 177 -38.54 12.03 8.19
C MET A 177 -38.94 11.00 7.15
N ARG A 178 -39.13 9.77 7.60
CA ARG A 178 -39.69 8.66 6.80
C ARG A 178 -41.14 8.43 7.19
N ILE A 179 -42.02 8.24 6.22
CA ILE A 179 -43.42 7.87 6.50
C ILE A 179 -43.49 6.41 6.93
N SER A 180 -44.30 6.15 7.96
CA SER A 180 -44.57 4.79 8.45
C SER A 180 -45.59 4.07 7.55
N LEU A 181 -45.65 2.73 7.68
CA LEU A 181 -46.68 1.93 7.01
C LEU A 181 -48.10 2.32 7.46
N SER A 182 -48.28 2.69 8.74
CA SER A 182 -49.57 3.16 9.26
C SER A 182 -49.97 4.50 8.65
N GLN A 183 -49.04 5.45 8.50
CA GLN A 183 -49.30 6.71 7.80
C GLN A 183 -49.63 6.49 6.33
N LYS A 184 -48.93 5.56 5.65
CA LYS A 184 -49.29 5.16 4.27
C LYS A 184 -50.71 4.59 4.19
N ARG A 185 -51.09 3.72 5.13
CA ARG A 185 -52.45 3.17 5.24
C ARG A 185 -53.50 4.25 5.49
N GLN A 186 -53.18 5.24 6.33
CA GLN A 186 -54.11 6.35 6.60
C GLN A 186 -54.30 7.25 5.37
N ALA A 187 -53.24 7.50 4.60
CA ALA A 187 -53.32 8.27 3.36
C ALA A 187 -54.03 7.51 2.24
N GLN A 188 -53.82 6.19 2.15
CA GLN A 188 -54.46 5.31 1.18
C GLN A 188 -55.01 4.06 1.89
N PRO A 189 -56.27 4.13 2.39
CA PRO A 189 -56.92 3.04 3.10
C PRO A 189 -56.90 1.73 2.31
N CYS A 190 -56.66 0.61 3.00
CA CYS A 190 -56.65 -0.72 2.41
C CYS A 190 -58.06 -1.12 1.94
N LYS A 191 -58.16 -1.61 0.71
CA LYS A 191 -59.37 -2.30 0.23
C LYS A 191 -59.29 -3.80 0.50
N THR A 192 -60.42 -4.49 0.51
CA THR A 192 -60.54 -5.92 0.87
C THR A 192 -59.63 -6.82 0.04
N GLU A 193 -59.45 -6.48 -1.24
CA GLU A 193 -58.61 -7.17 -2.22
C GLU A 193 -57.10 -6.86 -2.09
N GLU A 194 -56.73 -5.79 -1.38
CA GLU A 194 -55.34 -5.36 -1.23
C GLU A 194 -54.63 -5.95 0.00
N TYR A 195 -55.39 -6.58 0.89
CA TYR A 195 -54.86 -7.28 2.07
C TYR A 195 -54.00 -8.49 1.65
N GLY A 196 -52.76 -8.53 2.12
CA GLY A 196 -51.77 -9.55 1.77
C GLY A 196 -50.93 -9.23 0.53
N VAL A 197 -51.26 -8.19 -0.23
CA VAL A 197 -50.49 -7.72 -1.38
C VAL A 197 -49.61 -6.53 -0.99
N ARG A 198 -50.20 -5.54 -0.34
CA ARG A 198 -49.49 -4.35 0.15
C ARG A 198 -48.87 -4.65 1.52
N LEU A 199 -47.60 -4.28 1.73
CA LEU A 199 -46.91 -4.45 3.01
C LEU A 199 -47.64 -3.73 4.16
N GLU A 200 -48.27 -2.61 3.83
CA GLU A 200 -49.11 -1.82 4.74
C GLU A 200 -50.49 -2.43 5.02
N CYS A 201 -50.90 -3.52 4.35
CA CYS A 201 -52.21 -4.18 4.52
C CYS A 201 -52.04 -5.67 4.86
N PRO A 202 -51.70 -6.03 6.11
CA PRO A 202 -51.47 -7.43 6.49
C PRO A 202 -52.79 -8.22 6.51
N ILE A 203 -52.76 -9.49 6.09
CA ILE A 203 -53.94 -10.37 6.02
C ILE A 203 -54.70 -10.47 7.34
N LYS A 204 -53.98 -10.38 8.48
CA LYS A 204 -54.55 -10.41 9.83
C LYS A 204 -55.56 -9.29 10.10
N ASP A 205 -55.41 -8.15 9.42
CA ASP A 205 -56.27 -6.97 9.58
C ASP A 205 -57.44 -6.97 8.57
N LYS A 206 -57.57 -7.98 7.70
CA LYS A 206 -58.63 -8.04 6.69
C LYS A 206 -59.99 -8.17 7.40
N PRO A 207 -60.96 -7.28 7.11
CA PRO A 207 -62.30 -7.41 7.67
C PRO A 207 -62.95 -8.74 7.23
N PRO A 208 -63.76 -9.38 8.08
CA PRO A 208 -64.51 -10.57 7.68
C PRO A 208 -65.41 -10.21 6.50
N GLU A 209 -65.48 -11.11 5.53
CA GLU A 209 -66.38 -10.93 4.39
C GLU A 209 -67.81 -10.99 4.91
N GLU A 210 -68.59 -9.94 4.67
CA GLU A 210 -70.03 -9.95 4.95
C GLU A 210 -70.65 -11.00 4.01
N GLU A 211 -71.03 -12.15 4.57
CA GLU A 211 -71.95 -13.07 3.89
C GLU A 211 -73.21 -12.26 3.58
N SER A 212 -73.41 -11.93 2.31
CA SER A 212 -74.62 -11.27 1.87
C SER A 212 -75.79 -12.14 2.30
N SER A 213 -76.56 -11.65 3.28
CA SER A 213 -77.80 -12.27 3.69
C SER A 213 -78.75 -12.23 2.50
N ILE A 214 -78.71 -13.30 1.70
CA ILE A 214 -79.76 -13.67 0.76
C ILE A 214 -80.90 -14.20 1.62
N LEU A 215 -81.53 -13.32 2.41
CA LEU A 215 -82.88 -13.57 2.85
C LEU A 215 -83.78 -13.01 1.75
N PRO A 216 -84.50 -13.84 0.98
CA PRO A 216 -85.53 -13.32 0.11
C PRO A 216 -86.53 -12.66 1.03
N PHE A 217 -86.72 -11.34 0.88
CA PHE A 217 -87.78 -10.60 1.57
C PHE A 217 -89.10 -11.37 1.36
N LEU A 218 -89.64 -11.90 2.45
CA LEU A 218 -90.86 -12.73 2.49
C LEU A 218 -92.04 -11.89 2.97
#